data_AF-A0AB39FDU0-F1
#
_entry.id   AF-A0AB39FDU0-F1
#
_cell.length_a   1.000
_cell.length_b   1.000
_cell.length_c   1.000
_cell.angle_alpha   90.00
_cell.angle_beta   90.00
_cell.angle_gamma   90.00
#
_symmetry.space_group_name_H-M   'P 1'
#
loop_
_entity.id
_entity.type
_entity.pdbx_description
1 polymer ?
#
loop_
_entity_poly.entity_id
_entity_poly.type
_entity_poly.pdbx_seq_one_letter_code
_entity_poly.pdbx_strand_id
1 'polypeptide(L)'
;MSTQHTPGPWAHRNGRIFAADRENLTIAHVARAADGDYSPANAHLIAAAPDMHEALKSIREYLSRCPPHSEDRTGAEWGRMMDLSGAALARAEGKS
;
A
#
# COMPACT_ATOMS: atom_id res chain seq x y z
N MET A 1 -16.67 -15.27 -2.98
CA MET A 1 -16.91 -14.16 -2.03
C MET A 1 -15.75 -13.19 -2.18
N SER A 2 -15.98 -11.99 -2.69
CA SER A 2 -14.98 -10.93 -2.68
C SER A 2 -14.98 -10.34 -1.27
N THR A 3 -14.02 -10.70 -0.42
CA THR A 3 -13.80 -9.96 0.83
C THR A 3 -13.47 -8.54 0.42
N GLN A 4 -14.40 -7.64 0.67
CA GLN A 4 -14.26 -6.22 0.37
C GLN A 4 -12.99 -5.75 1.06
N HIS A 5 -11.94 -5.48 0.27
CA HIS A 5 -10.75 -4.74 0.72
C HIS A 5 -11.25 -3.62 1.60
N THR A 6 -10.66 -3.42 2.77
CA THR A 6 -11.00 -2.25 3.60
C THR A 6 -10.22 -1.09 3.01
N PRO A 7 -10.70 -0.41 1.94
CA PRO A 7 -9.87 0.60 1.31
C PRO A 7 -9.96 1.82 2.24
N GLY A 8 -8.97 2.68 2.16
CA GLY A 8 -8.93 3.89 2.96
C GLY A 8 -10.12 4.83 2.69
N PRO A 9 -10.13 6.00 3.32
CA PRO A 9 -9.01 6.58 4.07
C PRO A 9 -8.84 5.94 5.46
N TRP A 10 -7.58 5.77 5.87
CA TRP A 10 -7.25 5.40 7.26
C TRP A 10 -6.68 6.62 7.98
N ALA A 11 -7.00 6.75 9.26
CA ALA A 11 -6.40 7.73 10.16
C ALA A 11 -5.61 7.01 11.25
N HIS A 12 -4.67 7.70 11.90
CA HIS A 12 -4.00 7.18 13.09
C HIS A 12 -4.14 8.11 14.28
N ARG A 13 -4.23 7.52 15.49
CA ARG A 13 -4.23 8.25 16.76
C ARG A 13 -3.75 7.32 17.86
N ASN A 14 -2.76 7.75 18.65
CA ASN A 14 -2.27 7.02 19.82
C ASN A 14 -1.96 5.54 19.53
N GLY A 15 -1.17 5.27 18.49
CA GLY A 15 -0.76 3.91 18.12
C GLY A 15 -1.86 3.05 17.48
N ARG A 16 -3.04 3.61 17.18
CA ARG A 16 -4.14 2.89 16.55
C ARG A 16 -4.41 3.42 15.15
N ILE A 17 -4.86 2.53 14.26
CA ILE A 17 -5.34 2.82 12.93
C ILE A 17 -6.86 2.74 12.93
N PHE A 18 -7.51 3.71 12.32
CA PHE A 18 -8.96 3.84 12.27
C PHE A 18 -9.43 4.01 10.83
N ALA A 19 -10.63 3.53 10.53
CA ALA A 19 -11.34 3.96 9.33
C ALA A 19 -11.69 5.44 9.49
N ALA A 20 -11.23 6.31 8.58
CA ALA A 20 -11.45 7.75 8.69
C ALA A 20 -12.89 8.16 8.29
N ASP A 21 -13.61 7.29 7.58
CA ASP A 21 -14.98 7.48 7.10
C ASP A 21 -16.05 6.90 8.04
N ARG A 22 -15.65 6.17 9.10
CA ARG A 22 -16.56 5.54 10.06
C ARG A 22 -16.19 5.95 11.48
N GLU A 23 -17.18 6.07 12.36
CA GLU A 23 -17.04 6.56 13.74
C GLU A 23 -15.99 5.78 14.56
N ASN A 24 -14.70 6.14 14.43
CA ASN A 24 -13.57 5.57 15.14
C ASN A 24 -13.49 4.03 15.11
N LEU A 25 -13.92 3.38 14.02
CA LEU A 25 -13.75 1.94 13.88
C LEU A 25 -12.25 1.62 13.88
N THR A 26 -11.78 0.92 14.92
CA THR A 26 -10.38 0.53 15.02
C THR A 26 -10.10 -0.61 14.05
N ILE A 27 -9.17 -0.39 13.13
CA ILE A 27 -8.70 -1.36 12.14
C ILE A 27 -7.54 -2.17 12.71
N ALA A 28 -6.58 -1.50 13.34
CA ALA A 28 -5.38 -2.12 13.86
C ALA A 28 -4.82 -1.38 15.07
N HIS A 29 -4.13 -2.12 15.94
CA HIS A 29 -3.25 -1.57 16.97
C HIS A 29 -1.80 -1.79 16.53
N VAL A 30 -1.03 -0.71 16.50
CA VAL A 30 0.38 -0.70 16.11
C VAL A 30 1.18 -0.65 17.40
N ALA A 31 1.77 -1.77 17.81
CA ALA A 31 2.63 -1.86 18.97
C ALA A 31 4.03 -2.33 18.57
N ARG A 32 5.04 -1.81 19.25
CA ARG A 32 6.46 -2.22 19.16
C ARG A 32 6.84 -3.18 20.27
N ALA A 33 6.17 -3.08 21.41
CA ALA A 33 6.40 -3.91 22.57
C ALA A 33 5.07 -4.30 23.22
N ALA A 34 5.12 -5.32 24.08
CA ALA A 34 3.93 -5.89 24.73
C ALA A 34 3.24 -4.93 25.71
N ASP A 35 3.95 -3.90 26.18
CA ASP A 35 3.44 -2.84 27.06
C ASP A 35 2.60 -1.77 26.33
N GLY A 36 2.47 -1.87 25.01
CA GLY A 36 1.74 -0.91 24.19
C GLY A 36 2.58 0.28 23.73
N ASP A 37 3.90 0.25 23.89
CA ASP A 37 4.78 1.20 23.21
C ASP A 37 4.54 1.13 21.70
N TYR A 38 4.51 2.28 21.03
CA TYR A 38 4.30 2.35 19.58
C TYR A 38 5.21 3.39 18.95
N SER A 39 5.59 3.14 17.69
CA SER A 39 6.25 4.17 16.88
C SER A 39 5.18 4.94 16.10
N PRO A 40 5.09 6.27 16.27
CA PRO A 40 4.29 7.10 15.39
C PRO A 40 4.65 6.90 13.92
N ALA A 41 5.91 6.64 13.58
CA ALA A 41 6.33 6.41 12.19
C ALA A 41 5.69 5.15 11.59
N ASN A 42 5.56 4.06 12.37
CA ASN A 42 4.88 2.85 11.91
C ASN A 42 3.38 3.10 11.71
N ALA A 43 2.76 3.86 12.62
CA ALA A 43 1.35 4.21 12.52
C ALA A 43 1.07 5.09 11.29
N HIS A 44 1.92 6.09 11.01
CA HIS A 44 1.84 6.90 9.79
C HIS A 44 2.00 6.05 8.53
N LEU A 45 3.01 5.16 8.50
CA LEU A 45 3.27 4.29 7.35
C LEU A 45 2.07 3.39 7.04
N ILE A 46 1.48 2.77 8.06
CA ILE A 46 0.31 1.90 7.89
C ILE A 46 -0.90 2.73 7.46
N ALA A 47 -1.15 3.89 8.07
CA ALA A 47 -2.28 4.76 7.71
C ALA A 47 -2.22 5.22 6.25
N ALA A 48 -1.03 5.44 5.70
CA ALA A 48 -0.82 5.83 4.31
C ALA A 48 -0.88 4.65 3.32
N ALA A 49 -1.02 3.40 3.78
CA ALA A 49 -1.02 2.23 2.90
C ALA A 49 -2.10 2.26 1.80
N PRO A 50 -3.34 2.71 2.03
CA PRO A 50 -4.33 2.86 0.97
C PRO A 50 -3.92 3.85 -0.12
N ASP A 51 -3.37 5.00 0.28
CA ASP A 51 -2.93 6.05 -0.67
C ASP A 51 -1.72 5.57 -1.49
N MET A 52 -0.77 4.85 -0.84
CA MET A 52 0.36 4.24 -1.53
C MET A 52 -0.09 3.15 -2.51
N HIS A 53 -1.13 2.38 -2.17
CA HIS A 53 -1.70 1.37 -3.06
C HIS A 53 -2.32 1.98 -4.32
N GLU A 54 -3.15 3.02 -4.15
CA GLU A 54 -3.74 3.73 -5.30
C GLU A 54 -2.67 4.44 -6.13
N ALA A 55 -1.69 5.10 -5.50
CA ALA A 55 -0.57 5.70 -6.21
C ALA A 55 0.21 4.66 -7.04
N LEU A 56 0.49 3.48 -6.49
CA LEU A 56 1.18 2.42 -7.21
C LEU A 56 0.36 1.88 -8.39
N LYS A 57 -0.96 1.75 -8.23
CA LYS A 57 -1.87 1.40 -9.34
C LYS A 57 -1.79 2.43 -10.46
N SER A 58 -1.91 3.72 -10.14
CA SER A 58 -1.83 4.81 -11.12
C SER A 58 -0.46 4.86 -11.81
N ILE A 59 0.64 4.68 -11.07
CA ILE A 59 1.99 4.62 -11.64
C ILE A 59 2.11 3.45 -12.61
N ARG A 60 1.65 2.25 -12.22
CA ARG A 60 1.72 1.06 -13.09
C ARG A 60 0.87 1.22 -14.35
N GLU A 61 -0.33 1.80 -14.23
CA GLU A 61 -1.20 2.10 -15.38
C GLU A 61 -0.58 3.12 -16.31
N TYR A 62 0.09 4.15 -15.77
CA TYR A 62 0.84 5.11 -16.57
C TYR A 62 1.99 4.42 -17.30
N LEU A 63 2.80 3.63 -16.58
CA LEU A 63 3.93 2.92 -17.16
C LEU A 63 3.48 1.94 -18.24
N SER A 64 2.39 1.19 -18.07
CA SER A 64 1.93 0.25 -19.10
C SER A 64 1.53 0.89 -20.44
N ARG A 65 1.28 2.21 -20.45
CA ARG A 65 0.99 3.01 -21.65
C ARG A 65 2.25 3.61 -22.29
N CYS A 66 3.34 3.68 -21.54
CA CYS A 66 4.60 4.20 -22.02
C CYS A 66 5.39 3.11 -22.75
N PRO A 67 6.06 3.43 -23.86
CA PRO A 67 7.05 2.52 -24.44
C PRO A 67 8.19 2.30 -23.43
N PRO A 68 8.90 1.17 -23.50
CA PRO A 68 10.09 0.93 -22.69
C PRO A 68 11.06 2.12 -22.83
N HIS A 69 11.72 2.48 -21.72
CA HIS A 69 12.66 3.59 -21.72
C HIS A 69 13.73 3.34 -22.80
N SER A 70 14.02 4.36 -23.62
CA SER A 70 14.96 4.26 -24.74
C SER A 70 16.38 3.84 -24.36
N GLU A 71 16.75 3.95 -23.08
CA GLU A 71 18.04 3.56 -22.54
C GLU A 71 18.05 2.10 -22.07
N ASP A 72 16.88 1.51 -21.78
CA ASP A 72 16.71 0.08 -21.50
C ASP A 72 16.63 -0.69 -22.83
N ARG A 73 17.78 -0.78 -23.51
CA ARG A 73 17.93 -1.41 -24.83
C ARG A 73 17.44 -2.86 -24.88
N THR A 74 17.36 -3.54 -23.74
CA THR A 74 16.93 -4.94 -23.62
C THR A 74 15.51 -5.08 -23.09
N GLY A 75 14.90 -4.01 -22.56
CA GLY A 75 13.61 -4.03 -21.88
C GLY A 75 13.62 -4.77 -20.54
N ALA A 76 14.80 -5.14 -20.03
CA ALA A 76 14.94 -6.02 -18.87
C ALA A 76 14.68 -5.29 -17.55
N GLU A 77 15.10 -4.04 -17.43
CA GLU A 77 14.85 -3.22 -16.24
C GLU A 77 13.38 -2.82 -16.17
N TRP A 78 12.80 -2.47 -17.32
CA TRP A 78 11.39 -2.22 -17.50
C TRP A 78 10.54 -3.43 -17.12
N GLY A 79 10.86 -4.61 -17.67
CA GLY A 79 10.19 -5.87 -17.32
C GLY A 79 10.25 -6.15 -15.82
N ARG A 80 11.44 -6.03 -15.22
CA ARG A 80 11.62 -6.22 -13.77
C ARG A 80 10.78 -5.25 -12.94
N MET A 81 10.70 -3.97 -13.30
CA MET A 81 9.88 -2.98 -12.60
C MET A 81 8.38 -3.32 -12.70
N MET A 82 7.94 -3.79 -13.86
CA MET A 82 6.56 -4.26 -14.04
C MET A 82 6.30 -5.52 -13.20
N ASP A 83 7.23 -6.46 -13.11
CA ASP A 83 7.03 -7.64 -12.25
C ASP A 83 6.98 -7.27 -10.76
N LEU A 84 7.90 -6.43 -10.29
CA LEU A 84 7.95 -5.99 -8.89
C LEU A 84 6.71 -5.21 -8.47
N SER A 85 6.25 -4.27 -9.29
CA SER A 85 5.02 -3.51 -9.02
C SER A 85 3.79 -4.41 -9.03
N GLY A 86 3.72 -5.38 -9.95
CA GLY A 86 2.63 -6.36 -10.01
C GLY A 86 2.58 -7.24 -8.76
N ALA A 87 3.73 -7.77 -8.32
CA ALA A 87 3.83 -8.58 -7.11
C ALA A 87 3.52 -7.78 -5.84
N ALA A 88 3.87 -6.49 -5.78
CA ALA A 88 3.49 -5.62 -4.68
C ALA A 88 1.97 -5.41 -4.59
N LEU A 89 1.32 -5.13 -5.73
CA LEU A 89 -0.14 -4.99 -5.80
C LEU A 89 -0.87 -6.30 -5.45
N ALA A 90 -0.42 -7.43 -6.00
CA ALA A 90 -0.99 -8.73 -5.67
C ALA A 90 -0.97 -8.99 -4.17
N ARG A 91 0.18 -8.74 -3.51
CA ARG A 91 0.30 -8.87 -2.04
C ARG A 91 -0.64 -7.92 -1.29
N ALA A 92 -0.73 -6.66 -1.70
CA ALA A 92 -1.65 -5.70 -1.08
C ALA A 92 -3.12 -6.10 -1.24
N GLU A 93 -3.46 -6.75 -2.36
CA GLU A 93 -4.76 -7.30 -2.66
C GLU A 93 -4.99 -8.71 -2.07
N GLY A 94 -4.05 -9.24 -1.27
CA GLY A 94 -4.16 -10.58 -0.68
C GLY A 94 -4.19 -11.72 -1.71
N LYS A 95 -3.69 -11.47 -2.93
CA LYS A 95 -3.56 -12.44 -4.01
C LYS A 95 -2.17 -13.09 -3.94
N SER A 96 -2.13 -14.41 -4.09
CA SER A 96 -0.93 -15.25 -4.15
C SER A 96 -0.51 -15.51 -5.58
#